data_AF-A0A4Q7P599-F1
#
_entry.id   AF-A0A4Q7P599-F1
#
_cell.length_a   1.000
_cell.length_b   1.000
_cell.length_c   1.000
_cell.angle_alpha   90.00
_cell.angle_beta   90.00
_cell.angle_gamma   90.00
#
_symmetry.space_group_name_H-M   'P 1'
#
loop_
_entity.id
_entity.type
_entity.pdbx_description
1 polymer ?
#
loop_
_entity_poly.entity_id
_entity_poly.type
_entity_poly.pdbx_seq_one_letter_code
_entity_poly.pdbx_strand_id
1 'polypeptide(L)'
;MNSVRSKVIAEVVKSRRVALGLTQQEVADLTKLSLRSVQRIEKGEVVPRMHTLKMLAQQLDFSLENLDESNAKPQKFSNQMLFTGLLLFLEVVAWAFWHSLLFIPKLLLSC
;
A
#
# COMPACT_ATOMS: atom_id res chain seq x y z
N MET A 1 4.89 2.55 23.96
CA MET A 1 4.11 3.77 23.68
C MET A 1 4.65 4.56 22.47
N ASN A 2 5.89 5.08 22.48
CA ASN A 2 6.37 5.98 21.41
C ASN A 2 6.46 5.35 20.01
N SER A 3 6.67 4.03 19.90
CA SER A 3 6.81 3.35 18.60
C SER A 3 5.50 3.19 17.82
N VAL A 4 4.34 3.15 18.49
CA VAL A 4 3.05 3.01 17.80
C VAL A 4 2.65 4.34 17.16
N ARG A 5 2.65 5.41 17.96
CA ARG A 5 2.36 6.77 17.49
C ARG A 5 3.27 7.22 16.34
N SER A 6 4.57 6.91 16.40
CA SER A 6 5.49 7.27 15.31
C SER A 6 5.17 6.55 14.01
N LYS A 7 4.72 5.28 14.07
CA LYS A 7 4.27 4.52 12.89
C LYS A 7 2.99 5.09 12.28
N VAL A 8 2.01 5.46 13.11
CA VAL A 8 0.76 6.08 12.60
C VAL A 8 1.06 7.39 11.88
N ILE A 9 1.89 8.25 12.47
CA ILE A 9 2.32 9.51 11.85
C ILE A 9 3.07 9.24 10.54
N ALA A 10 3.97 8.25 10.53
CA ALA A 10 4.73 7.88 9.35
C ALA A 10 3.83 7.47 8.18
N GLU A 11 2.86 6.60 8.43
CA GLU A 11 1.90 6.13 7.42
C GLU A 11 1.03 7.28 6.88
N VAL A 12 0.52 8.15 7.76
CA VAL A 12 -0.32 9.30 7.34
C VAL A 12 0.49 10.29 6.51
N VAL A 13 1.68 10.68 6.96
CA VAL A 13 2.54 11.62 6.22
C VAL A 13 2.92 11.05 4.85
N LYS A 14 3.35 9.79 4.80
CA LYS A 14 3.76 9.14 3.56
C LYS A 14 2.59 8.98 2.58
N SER A 15 1.44 8.52 3.06
CA SER A 15 0.25 8.31 2.22
C SER A 15 -0.27 9.61 1.62
N ARG A 16 -0.36 10.68 2.42
CA ARG A 16 -0.77 12.01 1.95
C ARG A 16 0.23 12.61 0.97
N ARG A 17 1.54 12.49 1.24
CA ARG A 17 2.58 12.92 0.31
C ARG A 17 2.44 12.25 -1.06
N VAL A 18 2.27 10.92 -1.07
CA VAL A 18 2.12 10.15 -2.32
C VAL A 18 0.83 10.50 -3.04
N ALA A 19 -0.29 10.69 -2.31
CA ALA A 19 -1.56 11.10 -2.90
C ALA A 19 -1.49 12.49 -3.56
N LEU A 20 -0.65 13.38 -3.05
CA LEU A 20 -0.40 14.70 -3.62
C LEU A 20 0.67 14.69 -4.73
N GLY A 21 1.28 13.55 -5.04
CA GLY A 21 2.32 13.44 -6.07
C GLY A 21 3.67 14.09 -5.70
N LEU A 22 3.90 14.36 -4.42
CA LEU A 22 5.10 15.09 -3.95
C LEU A 22 6.26 14.14 -3.65
N THR A 23 7.47 14.58 -3.94
CA THR A 23 8.73 13.99 -3.50
C THR A 23 9.03 14.33 -2.04
N GLN A 24 9.91 13.57 -1.40
CA GLN A 24 10.34 13.89 -0.03
C GLN A 24 11.09 15.22 0.06
N GLN A 25 11.77 15.63 -1.02
CA GLN A 25 12.46 16.91 -1.09
C GLN A 25 11.45 18.07 -1.15
N GLU A 26 10.41 17.97 -1.97
CA GLU A 26 9.36 19.00 -2.04
C GLU A 26 8.62 19.16 -0.70
N VAL A 27 8.35 18.07 0.02
CA VAL A 27 7.78 18.18 1.38
C VAL A 27 8.75 18.86 2.34
N ALA A 28 10.05 18.56 2.24
CA ALA A 28 11.07 19.22 3.06
C ALA A 28 11.07 20.74 2.80
N ASP A 29 11.00 21.15 1.53
CA ASP A 29 10.99 22.54 1.11
C ASP A 29 9.70 23.26 1.57
N LEU A 30 8.52 22.66 1.38
CA LEU A 30 7.21 23.20 1.79
C LEU A 30 7.10 23.37 3.32
N THR A 31 7.66 22.43 4.08
CA THR A 31 7.56 22.42 5.54
C THR A 31 8.75 23.08 6.23
N LYS A 32 9.76 23.53 5.47
CA LYS A 32 11.04 24.05 5.98
C LYS A 32 11.77 23.06 6.89
N LEU A 33 11.58 21.76 6.65
CA LEU A 33 12.31 20.69 7.32
C LEU A 33 13.52 20.28 6.49
N SER A 34 14.50 19.64 7.10
CA SER A 34 15.55 18.97 6.32
C SER A 34 14.97 17.72 5.64
N LEU A 35 15.50 17.35 4.46
CA LEU A 35 15.16 16.09 3.80
C LEU A 35 15.31 14.89 4.75
N ARG A 36 16.38 14.88 5.54
CA ARG A 36 16.63 13.85 6.56
C ARG A 36 15.52 13.80 7.60
N SER A 37 15.00 14.95 8.04
CA SER A 37 13.89 15.00 9.00
C SER A 37 12.63 14.36 8.42
N VAL A 38 12.27 14.71 7.18
CA VAL A 38 11.13 14.12 6.47
C VAL A 38 11.28 12.60 6.36
N GLN A 39 12.45 12.13 5.93
CA GLN A 39 12.74 10.70 5.82
C GLN A 39 12.60 9.95 7.14
N ARG A 40 13.12 10.51 8.24
CA ARG A 40 13.02 9.87 9.57
C ARG A 40 11.59 9.84 10.08
N ILE A 41 10.80 10.87 9.79
CA ILE A 41 9.37 10.93 10.10
C ILE A 41 8.64 9.83 9.32
N GLU A 42 8.85 9.72 8.00
CA GLU A 42 8.22 8.69 7.15
C GLU A 42 8.69 7.26 7.45
N LYS A 43 9.85 7.10 8.10
CA LYS A 43 10.31 5.82 8.62
C LYS A 43 9.80 5.51 10.04
N GLY A 44 9.13 6.45 10.68
CA GLY A 44 8.65 6.31 12.06
C GLY A 44 9.76 6.30 13.12
N GLU A 45 10.96 6.78 12.79
CA GLU A 45 12.11 6.84 13.71
C GLU A 45 11.98 7.96 14.74
N VAL A 46 11.18 8.98 14.43
CA VAL A 46 10.97 10.15 15.30
C VAL A 46 9.49 10.49 15.38
N VAL A 47 9.07 10.96 16.55
CA VAL A 47 7.77 11.64 16.71
C VAL A 47 8.03 13.15 16.56
N PRO A 48 7.52 13.79 15.50
CA PRO A 48 7.67 15.23 15.33
C PRO A 48 6.96 15.99 16.45
N ARG A 49 7.45 17.20 16.75
CA ARG A 49 6.81 18.09 17.72
C ARG A 49 5.47 18.59 17.18
N MET A 50 4.60 19.07 18.06
CA MET A 50 3.26 19.56 17.68
C MET A 50 3.30 20.66 16.61
N HIS A 51 4.27 21.59 16.67
CA HIS A 51 4.42 22.62 15.63
C HIS A 51 4.71 21.99 14.25
N THR A 52 5.57 20.98 14.20
CA THR A 52 5.94 20.26 12.97
C THR A 52 4.76 19.46 12.44
N LEU A 53 3.99 18.83 13.33
CA LEU A 53 2.77 18.11 12.96
C LEU A 53 1.74 19.05 12.35
N LYS A 54 1.53 20.25 12.91
CA LYS A 54 0.64 21.27 12.33
C LYS A 54 1.09 21.72 10.95
N MET A 55 2.40 21.94 10.77
CA MET A 55 2.97 22.28 9.46
C MET A 55 2.74 21.17 8.44
N LEU A 56 3.02 19.91 8.80
CA LEU A 56 2.77 18.76 7.94
C LEU A 56 1.28 18.61 7.61
N ALA A 57 0.41 18.75 8.61
CA ALA A 57 -1.05 18.69 8.45
C ALA A 57 -1.55 19.74 7.45
N GLN A 58 -1.03 20.97 7.53
CA GLN A 58 -1.38 22.05 6.62
C GLN A 58 -0.86 21.81 5.19
N GLN A 59 0.42 21.42 5.03
CA GLN A 59 1.02 21.26 3.71
C GLN A 59 0.60 19.97 2.99
N LEU A 60 0.23 18.94 3.74
CA LEU A 60 -0.20 17.63 3.21
C LEU A 60 -1.71 17.39 3.33
N ASP A 61 -2.45 18.41 3.77
CA ASP A 61 -3.92 18.46 3.84
C ASP A 61 -4.56 17.33 4.67
N PHE A 62 -4.04 17.05 5.86
CA PHE A 62 -4.65 16.05 6.76
C PHE A 62 -5.04 16.64 8.12
N SER A 63 -6.11 16.13 8.72
CA SER A 63 -6.50 16.48 10.09
C SER A 63 -5.61 15.76 11.12
N LEU A 64 -5.27 16.42 12.22
CA LEU A 64 -4.55 15.80 13.33
C LEU A 64 -5.36 14.67 13.99
N GLU A 65 -6.69 14.66 13.84
CA GLU A 65 -7.58 13.58 14.30
C GLU A 65 -7.30 12.26 13.56
N ASN A 66 -6.77 12.33 12.33
CA ASN A 66 -6.36 11.14 11.56
C ASN A 66 -5.14 10.44 12.19
N LEU A 67 -4.47 11.09 13.14
CA LEU A 67 -3.35 10.52 13.88
C LEU A 67 -3.80 9.75 15.12
N ASP A 68 -5.10 9.77 15.46
CA ASP A 68 -5.64 9.03 16.59
C ASP A 68 -5.85 7.57 16.21
N GLU A 69 -5.24 6.68 17.02
CA GLU A 69 -5.12 5.24 16.78
C GLU A 69 -6.49 4.52 16.64
N SER A 70 -7.59 5.12 17.10
CA SER A 70 -8.93 4.54 17.01
C SER A 70 -9.53 4.55 15.60
N ASN A 71 -9.01 5.38 14.67
CA ASN A 71 -9.60 5.58 13.34
C ASN A 71 -8.80 4.93 12.19
N ALA A 72 -7.64 4.34 12.45
CA ALA A 72 -6.81 3.73 11.42
C ALA A 72 -7.43 2.40 10.95
N LYS A 73 -8.26 2.44 9.90
CA LYS A 73 -8.67 1.22 9.19
C LYS A 73 -7.43 0.62 8.50
N PRO A 74 -6.98 -0.59 8.85
CA PRO A 74 -5.89 -1.21 8.13
C PRO A 74 -6.35 -1.50 6.70
N GLN A 75 -5.78 -0.81 5.72
CA GLN A 75 -5.84 -1.21 4.31
C GLN A 75 -5.06 -2.51 4.16
N LYS A 76 -5.73 -3.63 4.44
CA LYS A 76 -5.22 -4.96 4.14
C LYS A 76 -5.34 -5.16 2.64
N PHE A 77 -4.21 -5.13 1.92
CA PHE A 77 -4.15 -5.73 0.60
C PHE A 77 -4.47 -7.22 0.78
N SER A 78 -5.67 -7.62 0.42
CA SER A 78 -6.17 -8.97 0.69
C SER A 78 -5.52 -9.94 -0.29
N ASN A 79 -4.71 -10.87 0.21
CA ASN A 79 -4.16 -11.97 -0.57
C ASN A 79 -5.25 -12.81 -1.27
N GLN A 80 -6.53 -12.63 -0.90
CA GLN A 80 -7.67 -13.23 -1.59
C GLN A 80 -7.66 -12.96 -3.09
N MET A 81 -7.28 -11.75 -3.54
CA MET A 81 -7.28 -11.43 -4.98
C MET A 81 -6.17 -12.17 -5.75
N LEU A 82 -5.06 -12.50 -5.08
CA LEU A 82 -3.98 -13.30 -5.65
C LEU A 82 -4.36 -14.79 -5.69
N PHE A 83 -5.03 -15.30 -4.65
CA PHE A 83 -5.48 -16.69 -4.58
C PHE A 83 -6.61 -17.00 -5.56
N THR A 84 -7.56 -16.07 -5.76
CA THR A 84 -8.65 -16.27 -6.72
C THR A 84 -8.15 -16.31 -8.15
N GLY A 85 -7.17 -15.45 -8.51
CA GLY A 85 -6.56 -15.47 -9.85
C GLY A 85 -5.82 -16.77 -10.15
N LEU A 86 -5.07 -17.30 -9.18
CA LEU A 86 -4.33 -18.57 -9.35
C LEU A 86 -5.28 -19.78 -9.49
N LEU A 87 -6.38 -19.81 -8.74
CA LEU A 87 -7.34 -20.91 -8.81
C LEU A 87 -8.02 -20.99 -10.18
N LEU A 88 -8.49 -19.85 -10.71
CA LEU A 88 -9.10 -19.78 -12.05
C LEU A 88 -8.11 -20.20 -13.15
N PHE A 89 -6.83 -19.85 -13.01
CA PHE A 89 -5.80 -20.25 -13.95
C PHE A 89 -5.59 -21.77 -13.98
N LEU A 90 -5.60 -22.43 -12.81
CA LEU A 90 -5.46 -23.89 -12.71
C LEU A 90 -6.66 -24.63 -13.30
N GLU A 91 -7.88 -24.10 -13.15
CA GLU A 91 -9.08 -24.68 -13.77
C GLU A 91 -9.00 -24.66 -15.30
N VAL A 92 -8.56 -23.54 -15.89
CA VAL A 92 -8.40 -23.43 -17.35
C VAL A 92 -7.34 -24.40 -17.87
N VAL A 93 -6.20 -24.54 -17.17
CA VAL A 93 -5.14 -25.49 -17.54
C VAL A 93 -5.62 -26.93 -17.43
N ALA A 94 -6.33 -27.27 -16.37
CA ALA A 94 -6.91 -28.60 -16.18
C ALA A 94 -7.95 -28.93 -17.27
N TRP A 95 -8.81 -27.98 -17.62
CA TRP A 95 -9.77 -28.12 -18.72
C TRP A 95 -9.08 -28.29 -20.07
N ALA A 96 -8.05 -27.49 -20.37
CA ALA A 96 -7.30 -27.60 -21.62
C ALA A 96 -6.59 -28.96 -21.74
N PHE A 97 -6.02 -29.46 -20.64
CA PHE A 97 -5.36 -30.75 -20.59
C PHE A 97 -6.33 -31.93 -20.76
N TRP A 98 -7.47 -31.89 -20.05
CA TRP A 98 -8.53 -32.90 -20.16
C TRP A 98 -9.16 -32.94 -21.55
N HIS A 99 -9.38 -31.76 -22.15
CA HIS A 99 -9.92 -31.65 -23.51
C HIS A 99 -8.94 -32.21 -24.56
N SER A 100 -7.64 -31.96 -24.41
CA SER A 100 -6.60 -32.57 -25.25
C SER A 100 -6.62 -34.11 -25.16
N LEU A 101 -6.80 -34.66 -23.95
CA LEU A 101 -6.76 -36.11 -23.71
C LEU A 101 -8.01 -36.85 -24.22
N LEU A 102 -9.19 -36.23 -24.16
CA LEU A 102 -10.45 -36.83 -24.63
C LEU A 102 -10.73 -36.65 -26.13
N PHE A 103 -10.03 -35.73 -26.82
CA PHE A 103 -10.29 -35.42 -28.23
C PHE A 103 -9.40 -36.21 -29.22
N ILE A 104 -8.29 -36.79 -28.75
CA ILE A 104 -7.36 -37.58 -29.58
C ILE A 104 -7.93 -38.94 -30.09
N PRO A 105 -8.81 -39.69 -29.38
CA PRO A 105 -9.19 -41.03 -29.84
C PRO A 105 -10.27 -41.06 -30.93
N LYS A 106 -10.84 -39.93 -31.36
CA LYS A 106 -11.84 -39.90 -32.45
C LYS A 106 -11.25 -39.72 -33.85
N LEU A 107 -9.96 -39.38 -33.97
CA LEU A 107 -9.30 -39.23 -35.28
C LEU A 107 -8.64 -40.51 -35.82
N LEU A 108 -8.52 -41.55 -34.99
CA LEU A 108 -7.84 -42.82 -35.33
C LEU A 108 -8.79 -43.97 -35.69
N LEU A 109 -10.10 -43.72 -35.75
CA LEU A 109 -11.15 -44.72 -36.05
C LEU A 109 -11.91 -44.47 -37.37
N SER A 110 -11.40 -43.60 -38.24
CA SER A 110 -11.99 -43.29 -39.55
C SER A 110 -11.18 -43.82 -40.74
N CYS A 111 -10.44 -44.92 -40.57
CA CYS A 111 -9.89 -45.71 -41.67
C CYS A 111 -10.66 -47.03 -41.80
#